data_AF-C6TP07-F1
#
_entry.id   AF-C6TP07-F1
#
_cell.length_a   1.000
_cell.length_b   1.000
_cell.length_c   1.000
_cell.angle_alpha   90.00
_cell.angle_beta   90.00
_cell.angle_gamma   90.00
#
_symmetry.space_group_name_H-M   'P 1'
#
loop_
_entity.id
_entity.type
_entity.pdbx_description
1 polymer ?
#
loop_
_entity_poly.entity_id
_entity_poly.type
_entity_poly.pdbx_seq_one_letter_code
_entity_poly.pdbx_strand_id
1 'polypeptide(L)'
;MMSNSKQKKKLKAHKKKDEWLKDMRGNLSLLATVIATMTFQSAINPPGGIRPASETGEITCPDTSKNITVPCPGEAVLSVLKADTYNSFLYCNTICFASSLAVCLLLVSGLPLNNRFFIWFFSICMCITLTALTLTYLYGLQMVTPNDVWDNSLFSMVGVVIFIWIILLGIVVIFLSLRLLFWIVTKCRNKKQTEQGEDQNQSKQEDPKQSTGEDAT
;
A
#
# COMPACT_ATOMS: atom_id res chain seq x y z
N MET A 1 -18.37 -34.31 28.42
CA MET A 1 -19.11 -33.11 27.90
C MET A 1 -18.25 -31.85 27.71
N MET A 2 -17.25 -31.57 28.55
CA MET A 2 -16.47 -30.31 28.48
C MET A 2 -15.65 -30.12 27.18
N SER A 3 -15.13 -31.21 26.58
CA SER A 3 -14.36 -31.16 25.33
C SER A 3 -15.15 -30.59 24.14
N ASN A 4 -16.41 -31.01 23.98
CA ASN A 4 -17.29 -30.54 22.91
C ASN A 4 -17.58 -29.03 23.04
N SER A 5 -17.77 -28.53 24.27
CA SER A 5 -17.95 -27.09 24.50
C SER A 5 -16.72 -26.26 24.08
N LYS A 6 -15.51 -26.74 24.38
CA LYS A 6 -14.24 -26.10 23.97
C LYS A 6 -14.08 -26.14 22.45
N GLN A 7 -14.39 -27.26 21.81
CA GLN A 7 -14.35 -27.39 20.34
C GLN A 7 -15.35 -26.46 19.65
N LYS A 8 -16.60 -26.41 20.12
CA LYS A 8 -17.63 -25.47 19.61
C LYS A 8 -17.18 -24.01 19.75
N LYS A 9 -16.56 -23.63 20.88
CA LYS A 9 -15.99 -22.28 21.07
C LYS A 9 -14.86 -21.99 20.07
N LYS A 10 -13.93 -22.92 19.87
CA LYS A 10 -12.84 -22.78 18.88
C LYS A 10 -13.38 -22.65 17.45
N LEU A 11 -14.35 -23.47 17.06
CA LEU A 11 -14.99 -23.41 15.73
C LEU A 11 -15.68 -22.06 15.50
N LYS A 12 -16.43 -21.57 16.50
CA LYS A 12 -17.07 -20.23 16.42
C LYS A 12 -16.03 -19.10 16.29
N ALA A 13 -14.92 -19.18 17.03
CA ALA A 13 -13.84 -18.21 16.93
C ALA A 13 -13.14 -18.24 15.56
N HIS A 14 -12.93 -19.44 14.99
CA HIS A 14 -12.37 -19.60 13.65
C HIS A 14 -13.30 -19.00 12.59
N LYS A 15 -14.60 -19.34 12.62
CA LYS A 15 -15.59 -18.81 11.68
C LYS A 15 -15.66 -17.28 11.73
N LYS A 16 -15.69 -16.69 12.94
CA LYS A 16 -15.68 -15.22 13.11
C LYS A 16 -14.42 -14.58 12.53
N LYS A 17 -13.26 -15.22 12.69
CA LYS A 17 -11.99 -14.74 12.11
C LYS A 17 -12.03 -14.80 10.57
N ASP A 18 -12.58 -15.87 10.01
CA ASP A 18 -12.71 -16.03 8.56
C ASP A 18 -13.69 -15.02 7.95
N GLU A 19 -14.82 -14.77 8.60
CA GLU A 19 -15.79 -13.73 8.22
C GLU A 19 -15.13 -12.34 8.24
N TRP A 20 -14.45 -11.97 9.33
CA TRP A 20 -13.74 -10.70 9.43
C TRP A 20 -12.66 -10.53 8.35
N LEU A 21 -11.92 -11.59 8.02
CA LEU A 21 -10.91 -11.56 6.95
C LEU A 21 -11.54 -11.40 5.56
N LYS A 22 -12.71 -12.01 5.32
CA LYS A 22 -13.46 -11.85 4.06
C LYS A 22 -13.97 -10.43 3.90
N ASP A 23 -14.55 -9.84 4.94
CA ASP A 23 -15.05 -8.47 4.91
C ASP A 23 -13.91 -7.47 4.67
N MET A 24 -12.79 -7.64 5.37
CA MET A 24 -11.59 -6.82 5.17
C MET A 24 -11.05 -6.93 3.74
N ARG A 25 -10.97 -8.15 3.19
CA ARG A 25 -10.56 -8.38 1.79
C ARG A 25 -11.52 -7.73 0.80
N GLY A 26 -12.83 -7.81 1.04
CA GLY A 26 -13.84 -7.15 0.23
C GLY A 26 -13.66 -5.62 0.22
N ASN A 27 -13.53 -5.02 1.41
CA ASN A 27 -13.35 -3.57 1.55
C ASN A 27 -12.05 -3.07 0.91
N LEU A 28 -10.94 -3.81 1.08
CA LEU A 28 -9.67 -3.48 0.45
C LEU A 28 -9.74 -3.61 -1.08
N SER A 29 -10.42 -4.64 -1.59
CA SER A 29 -10.61 -4.82 -3.03
C SER A 29 -11.40 -3.66 -3.62
N LEU A 30 -12.49 -3.26 -2.95
CA LEU A 30 -13.29 -2.11 -3.35
C LEU A 30 -12.46 -0.83 -3.38
N LEU A 31 -11.72 -0.54 -2.29
CA LEU A 31 -10.86 0.64 -2.21
C LEU A 31 -9.79 0.64 -3.32
N ALA A 32 -9.12 -0.49 -3.54
CA ALA A 32 -8.11 -0.63 -4.59
C ALA A 32 -8.70 -0.39 -5.99
N THR A 33 -9.87 -0.95 -6.29
CA THR A 33 -10.56 -0.70 -7.56
C THR A 33 -10.92 0.77 -7.74
N VAL A 34 -11.46 1.43 -6.70
CA VAL A 34 -11.80 2.85 -6.75
C VAL A 34 -10.55 3.71 -7.03
N ILE A 35 -9.46 3.45 -6.32
CA ILE A 35 -8.18 4.16 -6.53
C ILE A 35 -7.66 3.92 -7.96
N ALA A 36 -7.69 2.67 -8.44
CA ALA A 36 -7.29 2.33 -9.80
C ALA A 36 -8.08 3.12 -10.84
N THR A 37 -9.40 3.19 -10.69
CA THR A 37 -10.27 3.94 -11.59
C THR A 37 -9.98 5.44 -11.54
N MET A 38 -9.85 6.03 -10.35
CA MET A 38 -9.57 7.46 -10.20
C MET A 38 -8.23 7.85 -10.82
N THR A 39 -7.19 7.07 -10.56
CA THR A 39 -5.84 7.30 -11.12
C THR A 39 -5.83 7.15 -12.64
N PHE A 40 -6.37 6.04 -13.17
CA PHE A 40 -6.52 5.85 -14.62
C PHE A 40 -7.25 7.03 -15.29
N GLN A 41 -8.38 7.44 -14.74
CA GLN A 41 -9.16 8.55 -15.27
C GLN A 41 -8.39 9.87 -15.24
N SER A 42 -7.68 10.17 -14.16
CA SER A 42 -6.89 11.40 -14.03
C SER A 42 -5.63 11.42 -14.90
N ALA A 43 -5.12 10.26 -15.32
CA ALA A 43 -3.97 10.18 -16.22
C ALA A 43 -4.37 10.45 -17.68
N ILE A 44 -5.47 9.85 -18.15
CA ILE A 44 -5.95 10.04 -19.54
C ILE A 44 -6.80 11.30 -19.72
N ASN A 45 -7.37 11.82 -18.63
CA ASN A 45 -8.02 13.13 -18.58
C ASN A 45 -7.22 14.02 -17.62
N PRO A 46 -6.04 14.51 -18.07
CA PRO A 46 -5.13 15.24 -17.22
C PRO A 46 -5.77 16.52 -16.69
N PRO A 47 -5.34 16.99 -15.49
CA PRO A 47 -5.71 18.31 -15.00
C PRO A 47 -5.35 19.40 -16.03
N GLY A 48 -6.27 20.34 -16.26
CA GLY A 48 -6.13 21.35 -17.32
C GLY A 48 -6.63 20.90 -18.71
N GLY A 49 -6.99 19.62 -18.86
CA GLY A 49 -7.55 19.07 -20.09
C GLY A 49 -6.52 18.85 -21.21
N ILE A 50 -7.03 18.36 -22.33
CA ILE A 50 -6.28 18.13 -23.56
C ILE A 50 -6.59 19.21 -24.60
N ARG A 51 -5.63 19.50 -25.47
CA ARG A 51 -5.84 20.45 -26.58
C ARG A 51 -6.78 19.83 -27.62
N PRO A 52 -7.93 20.45 -27.95
CA PRO A 52 -8.79 19.95 -29.03
C PRO A 52 -8.15 20.18 -30.40
N ALA A 53 -8.52 19.34 -31.38
CA ALA A 53 -8.16 19.55 -32.79
C ALA A 53 -8.82 20.81 -33.36
N SER A 54 -8.14 21.48 -34.28
CA SER A 54 -8.71 22.62 -35.03
C SER A 54 -9.85 22.14 -35.93
N GLU A 55 -10.92 22.94 -36.04
CA GLU A 55 -12.06 22.65 -36.94
C GLU A 55 -11.66 22.66 -38.43
N THR A 56 -10.52 23.26 -38.76
CA THR A 56 -10.00 23.41 -40.14
C THR A 56 -9.54 22.10 -40.79
N GLY A 57 -9.74 20.94 -40.16
CA GLY A 57 -9.43 19.60 -40.69
C GLY A 57 -7.94 19.27 -40.74
N GLU A 58 -7.07 20.27 -40.80
CA GLU A 58 -5.62 20.12 -40.71
C GLU A 58 -5.19 19.96 -39.25
N ILE A 59 -4.93 18.73 -38.84
CA ILE A 59 -4.32 18.42 -37.54
C ILE A 59 -2.81 18.57 -37.68
N THR A 60 -2.31 19.81 -37.56
CA THR A 60 -0.87 20.07 -37.47
C THR A 60 -0.48 20.41 -36.05
N CYS A 61 0.63 19.81 -35.61
CA CYS A 61 1.32 20.27 -34.41
C CYS A 61 1.92 21.65 -34.70
N PRO A 62 1.85 22.59 -33.74
CA PRO A 62 2.53 23.86 -33.87
C PRO A 62 4.04 23.66 -34.01
N ASP A 63 4.66 24.45 -34.88
CA ASP A 63 6.09 24.41 -35.12
C ASP A 63 6.85 24.86 -33.86
N THR A 64 7.54 23.92 -33.19
CA THR A 64 8.29 24.16 -31.95
C THR A 64 9.44 25.16 -32.11
N SER A 65 9.81 25.47 -33.36
CA SER A 65 10.81 26.49 -33.69
C SER A 65 10.44 27.91 -33.23
N LYS A 66 9.15 28.20 -32.99
CA LYS A 66 8.67 29.55 -32.64
C LYS A 66 8.67 29.88 -31.15
N ASN A 67 9.22 29.03 -30.28
CA ASN A 67 9.14 29.20 -28.82
C ASN A 67 7.68 29.36 -28.33
N ILE A 68 6.76 28.65 -29.01
CA ILE A 68 5.34 28.63 -28.68
C ILE A 68 5.10 27.36 -27.86
N THR A 69 4.69 27.54 -26.60
CA THR A 69 4.32 26.47 -25.65
C THR A 69 2.90 25.94 -25.91
N VAL A 70 2.58 25.66 -27.17
CA VAL A 70 1.28 25.06 -27.53
C VAL A 70 1.49 23.56 -27.72
N PRO A 71 0.79 22.71 -26.96
CA PRO A 71 0.82 21.25 -27.16
C PRO A 71 0.19 20.85 -28.50
N CYS A 72 0.54 19.66 -29.00
CA CYS A 72 -0.19 19.06 -30.11
C CYS A 72 -1.66 18.78 -29.72
N PRO A 73 -2.60 18.73 -30.70
CA PRO A 73 -3.94 18.21 -30.43
C PRO A 73 -3.90 16.83 -29.78
N GLY A 74 -4.66 16.65 -28.69
CA GLY A 74 -4.69 15.44 -27.87
C GLY A 74 -3.70 15.40 -26.72
N GLU A 75 -2.68 16.26 -26.71
CA GLU A 75 -1.75 16.37 -25.58
C GLU A 75 -2.31 17.24 -24.46
N ALA A 76 -1.84 16.99 -23.24
CA ALA A 76 -2.22 17.75 -22.06
C ALA A 76 -1.77 19.21 -22.18
N VAL A 77 -2.67 20.17 -21.92
CA VAL A 77 -2.29 21.60 -21.96
C VAL A 77 -1.23 21.93 -20.91
N LEU A 78 -1.33 21.26 -19.77
CA LEU A 78 -0.51 21.54 -18.62
C LEU A 78 0.86 20.85 -18.63
N SER A 79 1.06 19.85 -19.50
CA SER A 79 2.38 19.22 -19.67
C SER A 79 3.40 20.20 -20.24
N VAL A 80 2.97 21.15 -21.07
CA VAL A 80 3.84 22.16 -21.68
C VAL A 80 3.97 23.40 -20.79
N LEU A 81 2.89 23.80 -20.11
CA LEU A 81 2.89 25.00 -19.25
C LEU A 81 3.54 24.78 -17.88
N LYS A 82 3.36 23.61 -17.26
CA LYS A 82 3.88 23.26 -15.92
C LYS A 82 4.55 21.88 -15.94
N ALA A 83 5.52 21.69 -16.84
CA ALA A 83 6.16 20.40 -17.11
C ALA A 83 6.66 19.67 -15.85
N ASP A 84 7.36 20.36 -14.95
CA ASP A 84 7.92 19.74 -13.75
C ASP A 84 6.85 19.23 -12.78
N THR A 85 5.80 20.02 -12.54
CA THR A 85 4.68 19.64 -11.69
C THR A 85 3.85 18.54 -12.35
N TYR A 86 3.67 18.61 -13.67
CA TYR A 86 2.97 17.58 -14.46
C TYR A 86 3.70 16.23 -14.44
N ASN A 87 5.03 16.24 -14.56
CA ASN A 87 5.84 15.03 -14.44
C ASN A 87 5.70 14.42 -13.04
N SER A 88 5.81 15.23 -12.00
CA SER A 88 5.62 14.79 -10.60
C SER A 88 4.23 14.19 -10.38
N PHE A 89 3.19 14.85 -10.91
CA PHE A 89 1.82 14.35 -10.91
C PHE A 89 1.73 12.96 -11.57
N LEU A 90 2.24 12.79 -12.79
CA LEU A 90 2.19 11.53 -13.53
C LEU A 90 2.96 10.41 -12.83
N TYR A 91 4.15 10.67 -12.30
CA TYR A 91 4.92 9.67 -11.56
C TYR A 91 4.16 9.16 -10.34
N CYS A 92 3.68 10.07 -9.48
CA CYS A 92 2.91 9.68 -8.29
C CYS A 92 1.62 8.93 -8.67
N ASN A 93 0.93 9.39 -9.72
CA ASN A 93 -0.33 8.80 -10.17
C ASN A 93 -0.13 7.37 -10.68
N THR A 94 0.91 7.16 -11.48
CA THR A 94 1.26 5.86 -12.06
C THR A 94 1.66 4.86 -10.98
N ILE A 95 2.45 5.30 -9.99
CA ILE A 95 2.81 4.46 -8.82
C ILE A 95 1.53 4.05 -8.06
N CYS A 96 0.63 5.00 -7.84
CA CYS A 96 -0.64 4.75 -7.17
C CYS A 96 -1.51 3.74 -7.94
N PHE A 97 -1.65 3.92 -9.26
CA PHE A 97 -2.38 3.02 -10.16
C PHE A 97 -1.80 1.60 -10.11
N ALA A 98 -0.50 1.45 -10.40
CA ALA A 98 0.18 0.17 -10.43
C ALA A 98 0.08 -0.56 -9.07
N SER A 99 0.22 0.18 -7.97
CA SER A 99 0.12 -0.39 -6.63
C SER A 99 -1.30 -0.86 -6.29
N SER A 100 -2.34 -0.10 -6.68
CA SER A 100 -3.73 -0.54 -6.51
C SER A 100 -4.04 -1.81 -7.34
N LEU A 101 -3.50 -1.91 -8.56
CA LEU A 101 -3.62 -3.12 -9.37
C LEU A 101 -2.90 -4.30 -8.74
N ALA A 102 -1.71 -4.11 -8.16
CA ALA A 102 -1.00 -5.15 -7.45
C ALA A 102 -1.83 -5.71 -6.27
N VAL A 103 -2.55 -4.83 -5.56
CA VAL A 103 -3.47 -5.21 -4.47
C VAL A 103 -4.66 -5.98 -5.03
N CYS A 104 -5.30 -5.50 -6.10
CA CYS A 104 -6.37 -6.21 -6.78
C CYS A 104 -5.93 -7.62 -7.23
N LEU A 105 -4.78 -7.74 -7.89
CA LEU A 105 -4.25 -9.02 -8.36
C LEU A 105 -3.97 -9.99 -7.20
N LEU A 106 -3.41 -9.50 -6.10
CA LEU A 106 -3.19 -10.29 -4.90
C LEU A 106 -4.53 -10.77 -4.32
N LEU A 107 -5.49 -9.87 -4.17
CA LEU A 107 -6.81 -10.18 -3.64
C LEU A 107 -7.63 -11.04 -4.60
N VAL A 108 -7.37 -11.07 -5.91
CA VAL A 108 -8.01 -12.00 -6.85
C VAL A 108 -7.32 -13.37 -6.83
N SER A 109 -5.99 -13.41 -6.78
CA SER A 109 -5.19 -14.65 -6.81
C SER A 109 -5.46 -15.57 -5.63
N GLY A 110 -6.11 -15.08 -4.57
CA GLY A 110 -6.43 -15.89 -3.39
C GLY A 110 -5.19 -16.44 -2.71
N LEU A 111 -4.01 -15.85 -2.97
CA LEU A 111 -2.75 -16.30 -2.39
C LEU A 111 -2.91 -16.35 -0.88
N PRO A 112 -2.47 -17.44 -0.23
CA PRO A 112 -2.53 -17.53 1.21
C PRO A 112 -1.71 -16.39 1.77
N LEU A 113 -2.39 -15.37 2.32
CA LEU A 113 -1.83 -14.33 3.17
C LEU A 113 -1.18 -14.90 4.45
N ASN A 114 -0.92 -16.21 4.51
CA ASN A 114 -0.36 -16.91 5.64
C ASN A 114 1.06 -16.42 5.95
N ASN A 115 1.79 -15.95 4.94
CA ASN A 115 3.09 -15.33 5.15
C ASN A 115 2.91 -13.92 5.73
N ARG A 116 3.02 -13.82 7.06
CA ARG A 116 2.95 -12.56 7.82
C ARG A 116 3.88 -11.46 7.28
N PHE A 117 5.02 -11.85 6.70
CA PHE A 117 5.94 -10.93 6.01
C PHE A 117 5.31 -10.26 4.79
N PHE A 118 4.60 -11.04 3.96
CA PHE A 118 3.96 -10.53 2.74
C PHE A 118 2.82 -9.57 3.06
N ILE A 119 1.95 -9.90 4.04
CA ILE A 119 0.93 -8.95 4.51
C ILE A 119 1.56 -7.64 4.99
N TRP A 120 2.68 -7.73 5.73
CA TRP A 120 3.35 -6.55 6.25
C TRP A 120 3.96 -5.70 5.12
N PHE A 121 4.66 -6.32 4.17
CA PHE A 121 5.19 -5.64 2.97
C PHE A 121 4.07 -4.95 2.17
N PHE A 122 2.97 -5.67 1.90
CA PHE A 122 1.81 -5.09 1.20
C PHE A 122 1.14 -3.96 1.98
N SER A 123 1.13 -4.04 3.32
CA SER A 123 0.64 -2.96 4.15
C SER A 123 1.47 -1.69 3.99
N ILE A 124 2.79 -1.82 3.86
CA ILE A 124 3.68 -0.68 3.57
C ILE A 124 3.43 -0.15 2.16
N CYS A 125 3.30 -1.06 1.18
CA CYS A 125 2.94 -0.66 -0.19
C CYS A 125 1.65 0.17 -0.21
N MET A 126 0.59 -0.25 0.49
CA MET A 126 -0.66 0.52 0.60
C MET A 126 -0.48 1.90 1.22
N CYS A 127 0.36 2.03 2.25
CA CYS A 127 0.69 3.35 2.81
C CYS A 127 1.37 4.24 1.78
N ILE A 128 2.30 3.69 1.00
CA ILE A 128 2.96 4.39 -0.10
C ILE A 128 1.93 4.76 -1.18
N THR A 129 1.01 3.86 -1.55
CA THR A 129 -0.08 4.11 -2.51
C THR A 129 -0.94 5.30 -2.10
N LEU A 130 -1.38 5.32 -0.83
CA LEU A 130 -2.24 6.39 -0.31
C LEU A 130 -1.47 7.71 -0.20
N THR A 131 -0.19 7.66 0.17
CA THR A 131 0.68 8.85 0.18
C THR A 131 0.85 9.40 -1.23
N ALA A 132 1.14 8.53 -2.21
CA ALA A 132 1.25 8.89 -3.61
C ALA A 132 -0.06 9.46 -4.15
N LEU A 133 -1.22 8.88 -3.78
CA LEU A 133 -2.53 9.41 -4.14
C LEU A 133 -2.74 10.83 -3.62
N THR A 134 -2.37 11.09 -2.37
CA THR A 134 -2.46 12.44 -1.79
C THR A 134 -1.52 13.41 -2.49
N LEU A 135 -0.28 13.01 -2.77
CA LEU A 135 0.66 13.85 -3.52
C LEU A 135 0.15 14.16 -4.93
N THR A 136 -0.38 13.15 -5.64
CA THR A 136 -1.05 13.32 -6.93
C THR A 136 -2.18 14.34 -6.84
N TYR A 137 -3.02 14.27 -5.81
CA TYR A 137 -4.09 15.24 -5.60
C TYR A 137 -3.53 16.66 -5.39
N LEU A 138 -2.49 16.82 -4.58
CA LEU A 138 -1.86 18.11 -4.31
C LEU A 138 -1.19 18.71 -5.55
N TYR A 139 -0.44 17.91 -6.32
CA TYR A 139 0.13 18.37 -7.58
C TYR A 139 -0.95 18.73 -8.60
N GLY A 140 -2.05 17.98 -8.64
CA GLY A 140 -3.23 18.32 -9.44
C GLY A 140 -3.83 19.68 -9.07
N LEU A 141 -3.97 19.97 -7.77
CA LEU A 141 -4.45 21.26 -7.28
C LEU A 141 -3.49 22.41 -7.64
N GLN A 142 -2.19 22.22 -7.46
CA GLN A 142 -1.16 23.20 -7.83
C GLN A 142 -1.21 23.52 -9.32
N MET A 143 -1.53 22.52 -10.12
CA MET A 143 -1.63 22.60 -11.56
C MET A 143 -2.84 23.41 -12.01
N VAL A 144 -4.03 23.10 -11.48
CA VAL A 144 -5.31 23.73 -11.88
C VAL A 144 -5.52 25.11 -11.26
N THR A 145 -4.87 25.40 -10.13
CA THR A 145 -5.02 26.69 -9.46
C THR A 145 -4.06 27.74 -10.05
N PRO A 146 -4.55 28.95 -10.38
CA PRO A 146 -3.69 30.10 -10.66
C PRO A 146 -2.74 30.41 -9.50
N ASN A 147 -1.52 30.86 -9.83
CA ASN A 147 -0.47 31.11 -8.84
C ASN A 147 -0.88 32.17 -7.79
N ASP A 148 -1.62 33.20 -8.21
CA ASP A 148 -2.09 34.26 -7.29
C ASP A 148 -2.97 33.71 -6.15
N VAL A 149 -3.76 32.67 -6.41
CA VAL A 149 -4.59 32.02 -5.39
C VAL A 149 -3.77 30.99 -4.60
N TRP A 150 -2.84 30.33 -5.28
CA TRP A 150 -1.95 29.34 -4.67
C TRP A 150 -1.09 29.95 -3.56
N ASP A 151 -0.41 31.05 -3.86
CA ASP A 151 0.58 31.66 -2.95
C ASP A 151 -0.07 32.32 -1.73
N ASN A 152 -1.26 32.92 -1.91
CA ASN A 152 -1.91 33.70 -0.85
C ASN A 152 -2.66 32.86 0.19
N SER A 153 -3.43 31.85 -0.25
CA SER A 153 -4.35 31.12 0.64
C SER A 153 -4.13 29.61 0.61
N LEU A 154 -3.95 29.03 -0.58
CA LEU A 154 -3.84 27.58 -0.67
C LEU A 154 -2.53 27.04 -0.12
N PHE A 155 -1.41 27.78 -0.19
CA PHE A 155 -0.15 27.32 0.39
C PHE A 155 -0.32 27.02 1.89
N SER A 156 -1.03 27.88 2.62
CA SER A 156 -1.35 27.65 4.03
C SER A 156 -2.28 26.44 4.22
N MET A 157 -3.36 26.34 3.44
CA MET A 157 -4.29 25.21 3.54
C MET A 157 -3.64 23.86 3.20
N VAL A 158 -2.86 23.82 2.11
CA VAL A 158 -2.09 22.65 1.69
C VAL A 158 -1.05 22.29 2.74
N GLY A 159 -0.37 23.27 3.33
CA GLY A 159 0.55 23.06 4.45
C GLY A 159 -0.12 22.37 5.63
N VAL A 160 -1.31 22.81 6.03
CA VAL A 160 -2.09 22.17 7.11
C VAL A 160 -2.50 20.74 6.74
N VAL A 161 -2.98 20.52 5.51
CA VAL A 161 -3.35 19.17 5.03
C VAL A 161 -2.15 18.24 5.03
N ILE A 162 -1.00 18.68 4.50
CA ILE A 162 0.25 17.92 4.52
C ILE A 162 0.67 17.63 5.96
N PHE A 163 0.60 18.61 6.86
CA PHE A 163 0.99 18.41 8.26
C PHE A 163 0.13 17.33 8.95
N ILE A 164 -1.20 17.40 8.78
CA ILE A 164 -2.13 16.37 9.27
C ILE A 164 -1.77 15.00 8.65
N TRP A 165 -1.44 14.98 7.36
CA TRP A 165 -1.10 13.75 6.66
C TRP A 165 0.21 13.14 7.15
N ILE A 166 1.23 13.95 7.40
CA ILE A 166 2.51 13.51 7.98
C ILE A 166 2.29 12.95 9.40
N ILE A 167 1.43 13.57 10.21
CA ILE A 167 1.08 13.02 11.54
C ILE A 167 0.41 11.65 11.39
N LEU A 168 -0.57 11.52 10.49
CA LEU A 168 -1.26 10.25 10.27
C LEU A 168 -0.31 9.17 9.74
N LEU A 169 0.57 9.50 8.80
CA LEU A 169 1.63 8.59 8.34
C LEU A 169 2.58 8.21 9.47
N GLY A 170 2.97 9.15 10.33
CA GLY A 170 3.78 8.88 11.52
C GLY A 170 3.12 7.85 12.44
N ILE A 171 1.84 8.03 12.76
CA ILE A 171 1.05 7.08 13.58
C ILE A 171 1.01 5.70 12.91
N VAL A 172 0.74 5.65 11.61
CA VAL A 172 0.66 4.38 10.87
C VAL A 172 2.03 3.69 10.82
N VAL A 173 3.11 4.42 10.57
CA VAL A 173 4.48 3.88 10.56
C VAL A 173 4.87 3.35 11.94
N ILE A 174 4.53 4.07 13.02
CA ILE A 174 4.73 3.59 14.40
C ILE A 174 3.94 2.31 14.63
N PHE A 175 2.68 2.25 14.19
CA PHE A 175 1.88 1.04 14.32
C PHE A 175 2.48 -0.15 13.54
N LEU A 176 2.94 0.07 12.30
CA LEU A 176 3.56 -0.95 11.47
C LEU A 176 4.92 -1.40 12.01
N SER A 177 5.72 -0.49 12.58
CA SER A 177 7.00 -0.81 13.21
C SER A 177 6.80 -1.57 14.52
N LEU A 178 5.84 -1.19 15.36
CA LEU A 178 5.45 -1.95 16.55
C LEU A 178 4.98 -3.37 16.18
N ARG A 179 4.19 -3.51 15.10
CA ARG A 179 3.75 -4.82 14.60
C ARG A 179 4.90 -5.69 14.12
N LEU A 180 5.92 -5.08 13.50
CA LEU A 180 7.16 -5.75 13.09
C LEU A 180 8.01 -6.14 14.29
N LEU A 181 8.26 -5.22 15.23
CA LEU A 181 9.03 -5.48 16.45
C LEU A 181 8.39 -6.61 17.25
N PHE A 182 7.07 -6.57 17.46
CA PHE A 182 6.34 -7.64 18.12
C PHE A 182 6.50 -8.98 17.37
N TRP A 183 6.47 -8.96 16.03
CA TRP A 183 6.73 -10.17 15.24
C TRP A 183 8.15 -10.71 15.43
N ILE A 184 9.17 -9.87 15.33
CA ILE A 184 10.58 -10.25 15.51
C ILE A 184 10.77 -10.85 16.91
N VAL A 185 10.27 -10.18 17.95
CA VAL A 185 10.34 -10.66 19.34
C VAL A 185 9.67 -12.03 19.50
N THR A 186 8.46 -12.21 18.95
CA THR A 186 7.78 -13.52 19.03
C THR A 186 8.53 -14.62 18.28
N LYS A 187 9.14 -14.32 17.12
CA LYS A 187 9.92 -15.28 16.34
C LYS A 187 11.21 -15.67 17.07
N CYS A 188 11.94 -14.70 17.61
CA CYS A 188 13.12 -14.94 18.44
C CYS A 188 12.78 -15.77 19.68
N ARG A 189 11.66 -15.50 20.35
CA ARG A 189 11.23 -16.28 21.52
C ARG A 189 10.92 -17.73 21.16
N ASN A 190 10.23 -17.97 20.05
CA ASN A 190 9.91 -19.32 19.61
C ASN A 190 11.18 -20.11 19.22
N LYS A 191 12.16 -19.47 18.57
CA LYS A 191 13.44 -20.12 18.22
C LYS A 191 14.19 -20.60 19.48
N LYS A 192 14.28 -19.74 20.52
CA LYS A 192 14.91 -20.11 21.80
C LYS A 192 14.23 -21.30 22.48
N GLN A 193 12.91 -21.39 22.40
CA GLN A 193 12.18 -22.53 22.97
C GLN A 193 12.45 -23.85 22.21
N THR A 194 12.63 -23.78 20.90
CA THR A 194 13.03 -24.94 20.09
C THR A 194 14.46 -25.37 20.41
N GLU A 195 15.42 -24.43 20.45
CA GLU A 195 16.83 -24.72 20.81
C GLU A 195 16.92 -25.33 22.22
N GLN A 196 16.24 -24.75 23.22
CA GLN A 196 16.19 -25.30 24.58
C GLN A 196 15.53 -26.69 24.63
N GLY A 197 14.55 -26.96 23.76
CA GLY A 197 13.92 -28.27 23.66
C GLY A 197 14.82 -29.32 23.02
N GLU A 198 15.64 -28.93 22.04
CA GLU A 198 16.63 -29.80 21.38
C GLU A 198 17.77 -30.17 22.35
N ASP A 199 18.33 -29.19 23.08
CA ASP A 199 19.37 -29.44 24.10
C ASP A 199 18.89 -30.42 25.20
N GLN A 200 17.63 -30.27 25.65
CA GLN A 200 17.03 -31.17 26.64
C GLN A 200 16.74 -32.58 26.11
N ASN A 201 16.53 -32.73 24.79
CA ASN A 201 16.29 -34.03 24.19
C ASN A 201 17.61 -34.77 23.91
N GLN A 202 18.65 -34.03 23.50
CA GLN A 202 19.97 -34.58 23.23
C GLN A 202 20.66 -35.07 24.52
N SER A 203 20.57 -34.31 25.61
CA SER A 203 21.05 -34.75 26.94
C SER A 203 20.39 -36.06 27.42
N LYS A 204 19.10 -36.27 27.15
CA LYS A 204 18.43 -37.55 27.48
C LYS A 204 18.88 -38.73 26.61
N GLN A 205 19.42 -38.48 25.42
CA GLN A 205 19.88 -39.52 24.49
C GLN A 205 21.35 -39.92 24.67
N GLU A 206 22.18 -39.11 25.35
CA GLU A 206 23.58 -39.44 25.68
C GLU A 206 23.74 -40.24 26.99
N ASP A 207 22.72 -40.21 27.87
CA ASP A 207 22.62 -41.05 29.08
C ASP A 207 21.86 -42.42 28.96
N PRO A 208 21.85 -43.22 27.85
CA PRO A 208 21.19 -44.52 27.84
C PRO A 208 21.96 -45.61 28.61
N LYS A 209 23.22 -45.39 29.01
CA LYS A 209 24.10 -46.47 29.51
C LYS A 209 24.05 -46.74 31.01
N GLN A 210 23.18 -46.09 31.78
CA GLN A 210 23.17 -46.29 33.24
C GLN A 210 21.89 -46.95 33.80
N SER A 211 20.99 -47.46 32.95
CA SER A 211 19.79 -48.18 33.41
C SER A 211 19.70 -49.64 32.95
N THR A 212 20.84 -50.28 32.65
CA THR A 212 20.91 -51.74 32.51
C THR A 212 21.82 -52.31 33.58
N GLY A 213 21.40 -52.19 34.83
CA GLY A 213 22.06 -52.80 35.97
C GLY A 213 21.24 -52.51 37.21
N GLU A 214 21.09 -53.52 38.06
CA GLU A 214 20.40 -53.45 39.35
C GLU A 214 18.86 -53.45 39.25
N ASP A 215 18.32 -54.63 38.95
CA ASP A 215 17.34 -55.28 39.83
C ASP A 215 17.29 -56.77 39.47
N ALA A 216 18.32 -57.49 39.91
CA ALA A 216 18.32 -58.96 39.95
C ALA A 216 18.92 -59.38 41.28
N THR A 217 18.13 -59.33 42.34
CA THR A 217 18.32 -60.17 43.53
C THR A 217 16.97 -60.52 44.11
#